data_AF-A0A5D3D0Q6-F1
#
_entry.id   AF-A0A5D3D0Q6-F1
#
_cell.length_a   1.000
_cell.length_b   1.000
_cell.length_c   1.000
_cell.angle_alpha   90.00
_cell.angle_beta   90.00
_cell.angle_gamma   90.00
#
_symmetry.space_group_name_H-M   'P 1'
#
loop_
_entity.id
_entity.type
_entity.pdbx_description
1 polymer ?
#
loop_
_entity_poly.entity_id
_entity_poly.type
_entity_poly.pdbx_seq_one_letter_code
_entity_poly.pdbx_strand_id
1 'polypeptide(L)'
;MFNVTRIRSLVDKKVVRYNEDGAPIGENEAKLKSFIGSTTHYHVPITYTFWKSVPAELKDKIFTAVEVAFVIDPRSRKNVHQTAGISFRRFKNWLTTKYIMSHKDEPQLLQVSPKKYSFIEQNHLEEFVKSRLSETFQV
;
A
#
# COMPACT_ATOMS: atom_id res chain seq x y z
N MET A 1 43.43 1.48 -2.52
CA MET A 1 43.15 2.59 -3.45
C MET A 1 42.28 2.04 -4.57
N PHE A 2 40.96 2.21 -4.48
CA PHE A 2 40.01 1.83 -5.55
C PHE A 2 39.38 3.13 -6.02
N ASN A 3 39.55 3.43 -7.30
CA ASN A 3 39.20 4.70 -7.87
C ASN A 3 38.22 4.48 -9.04
N VAL A 4 37.41 5.51 -9.29
CA VAL A 4 36.72 5.81 -10.54
C VAL A 4 35.32 5.18 -10.75
N THR A 5 34.32 6.03 -10.47
CA THR A 5 33.13 6.28 -11.31
C THR A 5 31.97 5.29 -11.28
N ARG A 6 31.01 5.57 -10.41
CA ARG A 6 29.60 5.48 -10.78
C ARG A 6 28.81 6.65 -10.20
N ILE A 7 29.11 7.84 -10.72
CA ILE A 7 28.16 8.95 -10.75
C ILE A 7 26.98 8.46 -11.61
N ARG A 8 25.97 7.91 -10.95
CA ARG A 8 24.58 8.21 -11.28
C ARG A 8 24.05 8.84 -10.03
N SER A 9 23.53 10.05 -10.14
CA SER A 9 22.69 10.70 -9.13
C SER A 9 21.51 9.78 -8.78
N LEU A 10 21.73 8.80 -7.89
CA LEU A 10 20.64 8.07 -7.28
C LEU A 10 19.99 9.06 -6.32
N VAL A 11 18.69 9.29 -6.48
CA VAL A 11 17.77 9.77 -5.42
C VAL A 11 18.36 9.46 -4.06
N ASP A 12 18.44 10.42 -3.14
CA ASP A 12 18.90 10.23 -1.75
C ASP A 12 18.11 9.11 -1.06
N LYS A 13 18.48 7.86 -1.36
CA LYS A 13 17.78 6.67 -0.91
C LYS A 13 18.00 6.58 0.58
N LYS A 14 16.91 6.52 1.33
CA LYS A 14 17.01 6.48 2.78
C LYS A 14 17.47 5.10 3.20
N VAL A 15 18.55 5.06 4.00
CA VAL A 15 19.07 3.81 4.55
C VAL A 15 18.16 3.35 5.68
N VAL A 16 17.70 2.11 5.59
CA VAL A 16 16.88 1.48 6.64
C VAL A 16 17.77 0.53 7.43
N ARG A 17 17.71 0.62 8.76
CA ARG A 17 18.38 -0.33 9.66
C ARG A 17 17.43 -1.45 10.00
N TYR A 18 17.96 -2.63 10.27
CA TYR A 18 17.18 -3.83 10.58
C TYR A 18 17.71 -4.51 11.84
N ASN A 19 16.81 -5.17 12.58
CA ASN A 19 17.20 -6.11 13.63
C ASN A 19 17.54 -7.49 13.04
N GLU A 20 17.92 -8.46 13.89
CA GLU A 20 18.28 -9.82 13.46
C GLU A 20 17.13 -10.55 12.73
N ASP A 21 15.88 -10.22 13.05
CA ASP A 21 14.68 -10.77 12.39
C ASP A 21 14.34 -10.10 11.04
N GLY A 22 15.16 -9.14 10.59
CA GLY A 22 14.92 -8.38 9.38
C GLY A 22 13.76 -7.40 9.46
N ALA A 23 13.32 -7.02 10.68
CA ALA A 23 12.34 -5.97 10.91
C ALA A 23 13.02 -4.59 10.91
N PRO A 24 12.43 -3.57 10.25
CA PRO A 24 13.04 -2.25 10.17
C PRO A 24 13.02 -1.55 11.54
N ILE A 25 14.12 -0.88 11.88
CA ILE A 25 14.32 -0.13 13.12
C ILE A 25 14.92 1.26 12.84
N GLY A 26 14.73 2.18 13.80
CA GLY A 26 15.34 3.51 13.78
C GLY A 26 14.56 4.57 12.98
N GLU A 27 15.23 5.69 12.68
CA GLU A 27 14.60 6.93 12.19
C GLU A 27 13.82 6.84 10.86
N ASN A 28 14.08 5.80 10.07
CA ASN A 28 13.44 5.61 8.76
C ASN A 28 12.33 4.53 8.79
N GLU A 29 12.08 3.88 9.93
CA GLU A 29 11.05 2.85 10.08
C GLU A 29 9.65 3.37 9.71
N ALA A 30 9.23 4.49 10.31
CA ALA A 30 7.92 5.08 10.05
C ALA A 30 7.79 5.52 8.58
N LYS A 31 8.84 6.13 8.01
CA LYS A 31 8.88 6.56 6.61
C LYS A 31 8.75 5.36 5.66
N LEU A 32 9.44 4.26 5.96
CA LEU A 32 9.35 3.02 5.20
C LEU A 32 7.92 2.45 5.27
N LYS A 33 7.35 2.30 6.47
CA LYS A 33 5.99 1.78 6.66
C LYS A 33 4.95 2.63 5.91
N SER A 34 5.06 3.96 5.99
CA SER A 34 4.19 4.88 5.26
C SER A 34 4.35 4.73 3.74
N PHE A 35 5.58 4.62 3.24
CA PHE A 35 5.83 4.44 1.81
C PHE A 35 5.30 3.10 1.29
N ILE A 36 5.53 2.00 2.02
CA ILE A 36 4.96 0.68 1.71
C ILE A 36 3.43 0.80 1.63
N GLY A 37 2.83 1.47 2.61
CA GLY A 37 1.38 1.66 2.65
C GLY A 37 0.86 2.41 1.42
N SER A 38 1.44 3.57 1.11
CA SER A 38 1.04 4.39 -0.05
C SER A 38 1.21 3.62 -1.37
N THR A 39 2.35 2.95 -1.53
CA THR A 39 2.67 2.13 -2.71
C THR A 39 1.67 0.98 -2.86
N THR A 40 1.27 0.37 -1.74
CA THR A 40 0.26 -0.69 -1.74
C THR A 40 -1.10 -0.15 -2.17
N HIS A 41 -1.54 1.00 -1.65
CA HIS A 41 -2.84 1.58 -2.01
C HIS A 41 -2.90 1.96 -3.48
N TYR A 42 -1.79 2.45 -4.03
CA TYR A 42 -1.69 2.87 -5.41
C TYR A 42 -1.67 1.70 -6.40
N HIS A 43 -0.89 0.65 -6.13
CA HIS A 43 -0.69 -0.45 -7.09
C HIS A 43 -1.66 -1.63 -6.93
N VAL A 44 -2.36 -1.76 -5.80
CA VAL A 44 -3.22 -2.92 -5.53
C VAL A 44 -4.68 -2.52 -5.61
N PRO A 45 -5.42 -3.05 -6.61
CA PRO A 45 -6.87 -2.83 -6.71
C PRO A 45 -7.58 -3.19 -5.41
N ILE A 46 -8.46 -2.29 -4.96
CA ILE A 46 -9.25 -2.48 -3.73
C ILE A 46 -10.29 -3.61 -3.84
N THR A 47 -10.57 -4.06 -5.07
CA THR A 47 -11.48 -5.17 -5.41
C THR A 47 -11.00 -6.49 -4.82
N TYR A 48 -9.67 -6.71 -4.67
CA TYR A 48 -9.16 -7.91 -4.02
C TYR A 48 -9.66 -8.03 -2.58
N THR A 49 -10.38 -9.11 -2.27
CA THR A 49 -10.96 -9.33 -0.93
C THR A 49 -9.90 -9.42 0.16
N PHE A 50 -8.83 -10.19 -0.09
CA PHE A 50 -7.78 -10.45 0.90
C PHE A 50 -6.39 -10.22 0.31
N TRP A 51 -5.43 -9.84 1.16
CA TRP A 51 -4.01 -9.74 0.74
C TRP A 51 -3.45 -11.05 0.18
N LYS A 52 -3.93 -12.20 0.70
CA LYS A 52 -3.53 -13.52 0.21
C LYS A 52 -3.91 -13.77 -1.25
N SER A 53 -5.00 -13.18 -1.76
CA SER A 53 -5.45 -13.33 -3.15
C SER A 53 -4.80 -12.36 -4.13
N VAL A 54 -4.02 -11.39 -3.63
CA VAL A 54 -3.29 -10.45 -4.49
C VAL A 54 -2.17 -11.23 -5.22
N PRO A 55 -2.08 -11.13 -6.56
CA PRO A 55 -1.04 -11.79 -7.36
C PRO A 55 0.38 -11.44 -6.90
N ALA A 56 1.30 -12.40 -7.08
CA ALA A 56 2.71 -12.21 -6.75
C ALA A 56 3.31 -11.02 -7.51
N GLU A 57 2.93 -10.82 -8.77
CA GLU A 57 3.41 -9.71 -9.61
C GLU A 57 3.15 -8.33 -8.99
N LEU A 58 1.97 -8.11 -8.40
CA LEU A 58 1.66 -6.84 -7.72
C LEU A 58 2.46 -6.69 -6.42
N LYS A 59 2.65 -7.78 -5.69
CA LYS A 59 3.50 -7.80 -4.47
C LYS A 59 4.96 -7.52 -4.80
N ASP A 60 5.41 -7.96 -5.97
CA ASP A 60 6.77 -7.76 -6.45
C ASP A 60 6.98 -6.34 -6.98
N LYS A 61 5.97 -5.75 -7.62
CA LYS A 61 5.97 -4.32 -7.96
C LYS A 61 6.11 -3.44 -6.72
N ILE A 62 5.39 -3.75 -5.64
CA ILE A 62 5.53 -3.03 -4.36
C ILE A 62 6.96 -3.16 -3.83
N PHE A 63 7.50 -4.39 -3.80
CA PHE A 63 8.85 -4.61 -3.30
C PHE A 63 9.91 -3.85 -4.12
N THR A 64 9.81 -3.93 -5.46
CA THR A 64 10.70 -3.22 -6.39
C THR A 64 10.64 -1.70 -6.18
N ALA A 65 9.44 -1.14 -5.99
CA ALA A 65 9.29 0.30 -5.71
C ALA A 65 9.96 0.70 -4.38
N VAL A 66 9.89 -0.16 -3.37
CA VAL A 66 10.58 0.06 -2.08
C VAL A 66 12.10 -0.01 -2.26
N GLU A 67 12.63 -0.98 -3.02
CA GLU A 67 14.07 -1.07 -3.33
C GLU A 67 14.59 0.14 -4.12
N VAL A 68 13.73 0.74 -4.95
CA VAL A 68 14.08 1.98 -5.67
C VAL A 68 14.12 3.18 -4.73
N ALA A 69 13.23 3.28 -3.75
CA ALA A 69 13.15 4.44 -2.85
C ALA A 69 14.05 4.34 -1.59
N PHE A 70 14.38 3.13 -1.14
CA PHE A 70 15.10 2.87 0.11
C PHE A 70 16.27 1.92 -0.13
N VAL A 71 17.30 2.02 0.71
CA VAL A 71 18.32 0.97 0.82
C VAL A 71 17.80 -0.04 1.87
N ILE A 72 17.36 -1.21 1.39
CA ILE A 72 16.75 -2.27 2.20
C ILE A 72 17.55 -3.58 2.09
N ASP A 73 17.48 -4.41 3.14
CA ASP A 73 18.02 -5.77 3.09
C ASP A 73 17.04 -6.70 2.32
N PRO A 74 17.49 -7.51 1.35
CA PRO A 74 16.64 -8.51 0.68
C PRO A 74 15.86 -9.44 1.62
N ARG A 75 16.41 -9.76 2.80
CA ARG A 75 15.75 -10.57 3.85
C ARG A 75 14.48 -9.89 4.38
N SER A 76 14.36 -8.57 4.25
CA SER A 76 13.20 -7.79 4.68
C SER A 76 11.98 -7.95 3.77
N ARG A 77 12.07 -8.66 2.63
CA ARG A 77 10.95 -8.86 1.69
C ARG A 77 9.68 -9.37 2.37
N LYS A 78 9.82 -10.33 3.29
CA LYS A 78 8.70 -10.86 4.09
C LYS A 78 8.05 -9.76 4.94
N ASN A 79 8.86 -8.94 5.61
CA ASN A 79 8.39 -7.80 6.41
C ASN A 79 7.68 -6.74 5.56
N VAL A 80 8.20 -6.46 4.35
CA VAL A 80 7.56 -5.54 3.39
C VAL A 80 6.18 -6.04 2.99
N HIS A 81 6.06 -7.31 2.60
CA HIS A 81 4.76 -7.90 2.22
C HIS A 81 3.78 -7.99 3.38
N GLN A 82 4.24 -8.28 4.60
CA GLN A 82 3.40 -8.26 5.79
C GLN A 82 2.88 -6.85 6.08
N THR A 83 3.75 -5.85 6.02
CA THR A 83 3.40 -4.44 6.22
C THR A 83 2.40 -3.97 5.16
N ALA A 84 2.63 -4.33 3.90
CA ALA A 84 1.71 -4.07 2.79
C ALA A 84 0.32 -4.67 3.06
N GLY A 85 0.25 -5.94 3.45
CA GLY A 85 -1.01 -6.62 3.78
C GLY A 85 -1.78 -5.98 4.94
N ILE A 86 -1.07 -5.59 6.01
CA ILE A 86 -1.68 -4.87 7.15
C ILE A 86 -2.21 -3.51 6.68
N SER A 87 -1.42 -2.76 5.90
CA SER A 87 -1.82 -1.47 5.36
C SER A 87 -3.02 -1.57 4.43
N PHE A 88 -3.05 -2.58 3.55
CA PHE A 88 -4.16 -2.84 2.63
C PHE A 88 -5.46 -3.09 3.40
N ARG A 89 -5.42 -3.96 4.43
CA ARG A 89 -6.59 -4.21 5.29
C ARG A 89 -7.08 -2.94 5.97
N ARG A 90 -6.17 -2.15 6.55
CA ARG A 90 -6.50 -0.88 7.23
C ARG A 90 -7.12 0.13 6.28
N PHE A 91 -6.61 0.21 5.05
CA PHE A 91 -7.13 1.10 4.02
C PHE A 91 -8.56 0.75 3.61
N LYS A 92 -8.83 -0.53 3.32
CA LYS A 92 -10.20 -0.99 3.02
C LYS A 92 -11.15 -0.72 4.18
N ASN A 93 -10.71 -0.93 5.42
CA ASN A 93 -11.51 -0.62 6.61
C ASN A 93 -11.81 0.87 6.73
N TRP A 94 -10.80 1.73 6.49
CA TRP A 94 -11.00 3.18 6.50
C TRP A 94 -11.97 3.62 5.41
N LEU A 95 -11.83 3.13 4.17
CA LEU A 95 -12.77 3.43 3.08
C LEU A 95 -14.19 2.97 3.44
N THR A 96 -14.33 1.79 4.04
CA THR A 96 -15.64 1.29 4.44
C THR A 96 -16.25 2.18 5.53
N THR A 97 -15.54 2.41 6.63
CA THR A 97 -16.09 3.05 7.83
C THR A 97 -16.18 4.57 7.75
N LYS A 98 -15.24 5.23 7.06
CA LYS A 98 -15.13 6.70 7.03
C LYS A 98 -15.61 7.32 5.74
N TYR A 99 -15.68 6.55 4.66
CA TYR A 99 -16.12 7.05 3.37
C TYR A 99 -17.45 6.44 2.95
N ILE A 100 -17.59 5.12 2.92
CA ILE A 100 -18.83 4.46 2.45
C ILE A 100 -19.95 4.62 3.47
N MET A 101 -19.74 4.17 4.71
CA MET A 101 -20.80 4.19 5.74
C MET A 101 -21.23 5.62 6.11
N SER A 102 -20.34 6.59 6.00
CA SER A 102 -20.65 8.00 6.27
C SER A 102 -21.53 8.65 5.20
N HIS A 103 -21.65 8.06 4.01
CA HIS A 103 -22.48 8.58 2.91
C HIS A 103 -23.42 7.49 2.36
N LYS A 104 -23.81 6.51 3.18
CA LYS A 104 -24.67 5.39 2.77
C LYS A 104 -26.00 5.85 2.17
N ASP A 105 -26.55 6.94 2.71
CA ASP A 105 -27.84 7.50 2.30
C ASP A 105 -27.71 8.54 1.17
N GLU A 106 -26.49 8.83 0.72
CA GLU A 106 -26.18 9.82 -0.32
C GLU A 106 -25.34 9.19 -1.45
N PRO A 107 -25.94 8.34 -2.32
CA PRO A 107 -25.22 7.56 -3.31
C PRO A 107 -24.41 8.40 -4.30
N GLN A 108 -24.84 9.64 -4.54
CA GLN A 108 -24.17 10.59 -5.43
C GLN A 108 -22.75 10.94 -4.95
N LEU A 109 -22.52 10.96 -3.63
CA LEU A 109 -21.21 11.23 -3.04
C LEU A 109 -20.25 10.04 -3.15
N LEU A 110 -20.79 8.83 -3.35
CA LEU A 110 -20.02 7.59 -3.54
C LEU A 110 -19.62 7.35 -5.00
N GLN A 111 -20.11 8.16 -5.94
CA GLN A 111 -19.71 8.09 -7.35
C GLN A 111 -18.36 8.74 -7.63
N VAL A 112 -17.78 9.49 -6.68
CA VAL A 112 -16.53 10.22 -6.90
C VAL A 112 -15.51 9.80 -5.86
N SER A 113 -14.38 9.25 -6.30
CA SER A 113 -13.25 8.91 -5.43
C SER A 113 -12.89 10.06 -4.47
N PRO A 114 -12.60 9.78 -3.19
CA PRO A 114 -12.12 10.80 -2.26
C PRO A 114 -10.91 11.52 -2.86
N LYS A 115 -10.82 12.86 -2.72
CA LYS A 115 -9.71 13.65 -3.30
C LYS A 115 -8.32 13.09 -2.99
N LYS A 116 -8.13 12.54 -1.79
CA LYS A 116 -6.88 11.93 -1.33
C LYS A 116 -6.53 10.62 -2.06
N TYR A 117 -7.52 9.93 -2.60
CA TYR A 117 -7.40 8.64 -3.26
C TYR A 117 -7.99 8.68 -4.68
N SER A 118 -7.79 9.79 -5.39
CA SER A 118 -8.23 9.98 -6.78
C SER A 118 -7.56 9.01 -7.77
N PHE A 119 -6.49 8.33 -7.35
CA PHE A 119 -5.83 7.28 -8.12
C PHE A 119 -6.60 5.96 -8.16
N ILE A 120 -7.64 5.79 -7.32
CA ILE A 120 -8.51 4.61 -7.41
C ILE A 120 -9.33 4.73 -8.69
N GLU A 121 -9.19 3.74 -9.58
CA GLU A 121 -10.00 3.66 -10.78
C GLU A 121 -11.50 3.56 -10.44
N GLN A 122 -12.31 4.27 -11.22
CA GLN A 122 -13.73 4.45 -10.93
C GLN A 122 -14.50 3.11 -10.89
N ASN A 123 -14.22 2.21 -11.82
CA ASN A 123 -14.78 0.85 -11.86
C ASN A 123 -14.45 0.05 -10.58
N HIS A 124 -13.21 0.12 -10.09
CA HIS A 124 -12.78 -0.53 -8.85
C HIS A 124 -13.48 0.06 -7.62
N LEU A 125 -13.68 1.39 -7.60
CA LEU A 125 -14.43 2.04 -6.55
C LEU A 125 -15.89 1.58 -6.54
N GLU A 126 -16.56 1.61 -7.68
CA GLU A 126 -17.96 1.21 -7.79
C GLU A 126 -18.19 -0.24 -7.38
N GLU A 127 -17.34 -1.16 -7.84
CA GLU A 127 -17.38 -2.56 -7.44
C GLU A 127 -17.18 -2.70 -5.92
N PHE A 128 -16.21 -1.98 -5.37
CA PHE A 128 -15.94 -2.01 -3.94
C PHE A 128 -17.10 -1.45 -3.11
N VAL A 129 -17.69 -0.31 -3.51
CA VAL A 129 -18.87 0.28 -2.86
C VAL A 129 -20.04 -0.68 -2.89
N LYS A 130 -20.38 -1.25 -4.05
CA LYS A 130 -21.43 -2.26 -4.20
C LYS A 130 -21.21 -3.45 -3.26
N SER A 131 -19.97 -3.94 -3.15
CA SER A 131 -19.60 -5.05 -2.25
C SER A 131 -19.73 -4.74 -0.75
N ARG A 132 -19.75 -3.46 -0.35
CA ARG A 132 -19.84 -3.03 1.05
C ARG A 132 -21.25 -2.61 1.46
N LEU A 133 -22.07 -2.24 0.49
CA LEU A 133 -23.48 -1.95 0.67
C LEU A 133 -24.38 -3.19 0.50
N SER A 134 -23.83 -4.32 0.01
CA SER A 134 -24.58 -5.57 -0.09
C SER A 134 -25.00 -6.10 1.28
N GLU A 135 -26.18 -6.72 1.33
CA GLU A 135 -26.76 -7.29 2.56
C GLU A 135 -25.80 -8.28 3.23
N THR A 136 -25.11 -9.12 2.45
CA THR A 136 -24.13 -10.11 2.93
C THR A 136 -22.94 -9.52 3.70
N PHE A 137 -22.67 -8.22 3.60
CA PHE A 137 -21.61 -7.54 4.34
C PHE A 137 -22.14 -6.79 5.58
N GLN A 138 -23.43 -6.46 5.59
CA GLN A 138 -24.09 -5.71 6.68
C GLN A 138 -24.67 -6.65 7.76
N VAL A 139 -24.78 -7.96 7.47
CA VAL A 139 -25.24 -9.01 8.39
C VAL A 139 -24.13 -9.45 9.34
#